data_AF-A0A4Q5J070-F1
#
_entry.id   AF-A0A4Q5J070-F1
#
_cell.length_a   1.000
_cell.length_b   1.000
_cell.length_c   1.000
_cell.angle_alpha   90.00
_cell.angle_beta   90.00
_cell.angle_gamma   90.00
#
_symmetry.space_group_name_H-M   'P 1'
#
loop_
_entity.id
_entity.type
_entity.pdbx_description
1 polymer ?
#
loop_
_entity_poly.entity_id
_entity_poly.type
_entity_poly.pdbx_seq_one_letter_code
_entity_poly.pdbx_strand_id
1 'polypeptide(L)'
;MVHVRADELVASALAASDAGVGDAENAAQHGVAVKTIRRWRRLYQRRGRPRGQAHTRVPCPRCGDATLADEAYAELLGWYLGDGWIETSPRGVFTLHIYNDATYTDLNDRVEELLRLVKPGGRPHRRLRNGSCTISVGWNHWPCLLPQHGPGRKHERVLPMEDWQWQVVERRPGDFLRGLFHSDGARVANWATRTVAGETKRYDYARWQFVNRSEQILGWCTDALDLVEVPWRRSGRWTVSVSTRAGVARLDELVGPKS
;
A
#
# COMPACT_ATOMS: atom_id res chain seq x y z
N MET A 1 -30.14 7.98 3.90
CA MET A 1 -29.42 7.59 2.66
C MET A 1 -28.94 8.86 1.97
N VAL A 2 -27.64 9.09 1.83
CA VAL A 2 -27.13 10.29 1.13
C VAL A 2 -27.32 10.06 -0.37
N HIS A 3 -28.37 10.64 -0.97
CA HIS A 3 -28.48 10.70 -2.42
C HIS A 3 -27.33 11.54 -2.97
N VAL A 4 -26.35 10.89 -3.59
CA VAL A 4 -25.28 11.55 -4.33
C VAL A 4 -25.90 12.06 -5.63
N ARG A 5 -25.95 13.38 -5.82
CA ARG A 5 -26.45 14.02 -7.05
C ARG A 5 -25.30 14.15 -8.05
N ALA A 6 -25.62 14.13 -9.34
CA ALA A 6 -24.66 14.27 -10.44
C ALA A 6 -23.81 15.54 -10.31
N ASP A 7 -22.53 15.47 -10.70
CA ASP A 7 -21.57 16.57 -10.54
C ASP A 7 -21.93 17.82 -11.35
N GLU A 8 -22.52 17.64 -12.52
CA GLU A 8 -23.03 18.73 -13.35
C GLU A 8 -24.18 19.49 -12.66
N LEU A 9 -25.14 18.78 -12.06
CA LEU A 9 -26.33 19.41 -11.47
C LEU A 9 -25.97 20.41 -10.38
N VAL A 10 -25.07 20.04 -9.46
CA VAL A 10 -24.69 20.97 -8.39
C VAL A 10 -23.61 21.96 -8.82
N ALA A 11 -22.82 21.69 -9.86
CA ALA A 11 -22.00 22.73 -10.47
C ALA A 11 -22.88 23.85 -11.04
N SER A 12 -23.93 23.48 -11.79
CA SER A 12 -24.93 24.41 -12.29
C SER A 12 -25.66 25.17 -11.17
N ALA A 13 -26.08 24.49 -10.10
CA ALA A 13 -26.75 25.14 -8.97
C ALA A 13 -25.84 26.12 -8.21
N LEU A 14 -24.55 25.81 -8.08
CA LEU A 14 -23.57 26.71 -7.48
C LEU A 14 -23.35 27.93 -8.39
N ALA A 15 -23.18 27.74 -9.71
CA ALA A 15 -23.05 28.84 -10.66
C ALA A 15 -24.27 29.79 -10.63
N ALA A 16 -25.49 29.25 -10.54
CA ALA A 16 -26.70 30.06 -10.35
C ALA A 16 -26.68 30.85 -9.02
N SER A 17 -26.15 30.25 -7.95
CA SER A 17 -25.97 30.95 -6.67
C SER A 17 -24.94 32.08 -6.76
N ASP A 18 -23.85 31.88 -7.51
CA ASP A 18 -22.81 32.89 -7.75
C ASP A 18 -23.34 34.03 -8.64
N ALA A 19 -24.25 33.72 -9.56
CA ALA A 19 -24.99 34.68 -10.36
C ALA A 19 -26.11 35.43 -9.59
N GLY A 20 -26.28 35.15 -8.30
CA GLY A 20 -27.24 35.85 -7.43
C GLY A 20 -28.66 35.29 -7.41
N VAL A 21 -28.92 34.14 -8.04
CA VAL A 21 -30.25 33.50 -8.03
C VAL A 21 -30.63 33.10 -6.60
N GLY A 22 -31.88 33.40 -6.21
CA GLY A 22 -32.40 33.10 -4.88
C GLY A 22 -32.51 31.59 -4.60
N ASP A 23 -32.30 31.16 -3.35
CA ASP A 23 -32.24 29.73 -3.00
C ASP A 23 -33.53 28.96 -3.38
N ALA A 24 -34.70 29.60 -3.34
CA ALA A 24 -35.98 28.98 -3.66
C ALA A 24 -36.17 28.78 -5.18
N GLU A 25 -35.76 29.77 -5.96
CA GLU A 25 -35.79 29.74 -7.42
C GLU A 25 -34.79 28.72 -7.96
N ASN A 26 -33.56 28.74 -7.45
CA ASN A 26 -32.51 27.76 -7.77
C ASN A 26 -32.96 26.32 -7.41
N ALA A 27 -33.60 26.14 -6.25
CA ALA A 27 -34.15 24.85 -5.85
C ALA A 27 -35.22 24.32 -6.82
N ALA A 28 -36.12 25.19 -7.28
CA ALA A 28 -37.15 24.85 -8.27
C ALA A 28 -36.53 24.51 -9.62
N GLN A 29 -35.59 25.33 -10.12
CA GLN A 29 -34.88 25.13 -11.38
C GLN A 29 -34.15 23.78 -11.42
N HIS A 30 -33.53 23.38 -10.31
CA HIS A 30 -32.69 22.17 -10.25
C HIS A 30 -33.43 20.95 -9.67
N GLY A 31 -34.74 21.05 -9.41
CA GLY A 31 -35.56 19.94 -8.93
C GLY A 31 -35.10 19.39 -7.57
N VAL A 32 -34.62 20.26 -6.67
CA VAL A 32 -34.11 19.89 -5.35
C VAL A 32 -34.74 20.73 -4.25
N ALA A 33 -34.65 20.27 -3.00
CA ALA A 33 -35.10 21.07 -1.87
C ALA A 33 -34.19 22.29 -1.63
N VAL A 34 -34.74 23.41 -1.18
CA VAL A 34 -34.01 24.64 -0.79
C VAL A 34 -32.85 24.36 0.17
N LYS A 35 -33.06 23.44 1.13
CA LYS A 35 -32.01 23.00 2.08
C LYS A 35 -30.79 22.38 1.39
N THR A 36 -30.98 21.79 0.22
CA THR A 36 -29.92 21.19 -0.59
C THR A 36 -29.05 22.26 -1.23
N ILE A 37 -29.65 23.30 -1.83
CA ILE A 37 -28.94 24.49 -2.34
C ILE A 37 -28.10 25.14 -1.23
N ARG A 38 -28.74 25.45 -0.10
CA ARG A 38 -28.06 26.03 1.07
C ARG A 38 -26.89 25.19 1.56
N ARG A 39 -27.05 23.86 1.59
CA ARG A 39 -25.99 22.93 1.96
C ARG A 39 -24.82 22.99 0.98
N TRP A 40 -25.08 22.99 -0.33
CA TRP A 40 -24.04 23.08 -1.35
C TRP A 40 -23.27 24.40 -1.26
N ARG A 41 -23.96 25.54 -1.17
CA ARG A 41 -23.31 26.85 -1.00
C ARG A 41 -22.43 26.88 0.25
N ARG A 42 -22.93 26.36 1.38
CA ARG A 42 -22.15 26.30 2.63
C ARG A 42 -20.93 25.40 2.51
N LEU A 43 -21.05 24.22 1.91
CA LEU A 43 -19.96 23.24 1.87
C LEU A 43 -18.93 23.54 0.78
N TYR A 44 -19.38 23.87 -0.43
CA TYR A 44 -18.54 23.91 -1.62
C TYR A 44 -18.07 25.33 -1.96
N GLN A 45 -18.95 26.33 -1.93
CA GLN A 45 -18.54 27.73 -2.17
C GLN A 45 -17.86 28.35 -0.95
N ARG A 46 -18.57 28.44 0.18
CA ARG A 46 -18.07 29.19 1.36
C ARG A 46 -16.93 28.51 2.09
N ARG A 47 -16.98 27.17 2.20
CA ARG A 47 -15.97 26.38 2.91
C ARG A 47 -14.93 25.76 1.98
N GLY A 48 -15.06 25.95 0.66
CA GLY A 48 -14.14 25.37 -0.33
C GLY A 48 -13.99 23.85 -0.24
N ARG A 49 -14.94 23.11 0.35
CA ARG A 49 -14.78 21.66 0.49
C ARG A 49 -14.83 21.05 -0.91
N PRO A 50 -13.93 20.13 -1.26
CA PRO A 50 -14.01 19.45 -2.53
C PRO A 50 -15.33 18.68 -2.61
N ARG A 51 -15.98 18.79 -3.77
CA ARG A 51 -17.21 18.08 -4.05
C ARG A 51 -16.93 16.69 -4.62
N GLY A 52 -17.86 15.78 -4.40
CA GLY A 52 -17.88 14.49 -5.06
C GLY A 52 -16.94 13.50 -4.41
N GLN A 53 -17.00 12.28 -4.93
CA GLN A 53 -16.08 11.24 -4.56
C GLN A 53 -14.86 11.28 -5.51
N ALA A 54 -14.30 12.46 -5.80
CA ALA A 54 -13.19 12.58 -6.76
C ALA A 54 -12.00 11.68 -6.37
N HIS A 55 -11.71 11.59 -5.07
CA HIS A 55 -10.75 10.63 -4.50
C HIS A 55 -11.10 9.15 -4.76
N THR A 56 -12.34 8.80 -5.12
CA THR A 56 -12.73 7.44 -5.54
C THR A 56 -12.67 7.24 -7.05
N ARG A 57 -12.64 8.32 -7.84
CA ARG A 57 -12.56 8.32 -9.31
C ARG A 57 -11.15 8.55 -9.82
N VAL A 58 -10.15 8.30 -8.99
CA VAL A 58 -8.74 8.34 -9.40
C VAL A 58 -8.58 7.34 -10.55
N PRO A 59 -8.12 7.76 -11.74
CA PRO A 59 -7.98 6.86 -12.87
C PRO A 59 -7.01 5.74 -12.52
N CYS A 60 -7.33 4.53 -12.97
CA CYS A 60 -6.46 3.37 -12.78
C CYS A 60 -5.38 3.37 -13.86
N PRO A 61 -4.11 3.11 -13.52
CA PRO A 61 -3.05 3.00 -14.53
C PRO A 61 -3.11 1.70 -15.35
N ARG A 62 -4.07 0.81 -15.06
CA ARG A 62 -4.25 -0.46 -15.79
C ARG A 62 -5.43 -0.43 -16.75
N CYS A 63 -6.56 0.14 -16.33
CA CYS A 63 -7.76 0.23 -17.17
C CYS A 63 -8.09 1.65 -17.64
N GLY A 64 -7.18 2.61 -17.43
CA GLY A 64 -7.29 3.99 -17.88
C GLY A 64 -5.90 4.61 -18.03
N ASP A 65 -5.86 5.93 -18.24
CA ASP A 65 -4.65 6.62 -18.70
C ASP A 65 -3.80 7.21 -17.56
N ALA A 66 -3.87 6.66 -16.36
CA ALA A 66 -3.01 7.11 -15.25
C ALA A 66 -1.60 6.52 -15.36
N THR A 67 -0.61 7.25 -14.86
CA THR A 67 0.75 6.75 -14.67
C THR A 67 0.86 6.05 -13.31
N LEU A 68 1.49 4.88 -13.29
CA LEU A 68 1.83 4.19 -12.05
C LEU A 68 3.17 4.71 -11.52
N ALA A 69 3.22 5.04 -10.22
CA ALA A 69 4.48 5.32 -9.55
C ALA A 69 5.20 4.00 -9.25
N ASP A 70 6.02 3.52 -10.18
CA ASP A 70 6.68 2.20 -10.14
C ASP A 70 7.40 1.92 -8.80
N GLU A 71 8.18 2.87 -8.29
CA GLU A 71 8.89 2.76 -7.01
C GLU A 71 7.93 2.51 -5.84
N ALA A 72 6.92 3.38 -5.70
CA ALA A 72 5.94 3.29 -4.64
C ALA A 72 5.07 2.03 -4.76
N TYR A 73 4.77 1.63 -5.99
CA TYR A 73 4.02 0.40 -6.25
C TYR A 73 4.83 -0.85 -5.90
N ALA A 74 6.10 -0.92 -6.27
CA ALA A 74 6.98 -2.04 -5.94
C ALA A 74 7.07 -2.25 -4.43
N GLU A 75 7.32 -1.17 -3.67
CA GLU A 75 7.36 -1.25 -2.20
C GLU A 75 6.00 -1.63 -1.61
N LEU A 76 4.90 -1.03 -2.10
CA LEU A 76 3.55 -1.38 -1.64
C LEU A 76 3.17 -2.83 -1.97
N LEU A 77 3.62 -3.37 -3.10
CA LEU A 77 3.40 -4.77 -3.47
C LEU A 77 4.07 -5.70 -2.44
N GLY A 78 5.30 -5.40 -2.02
CA GLY A 78 5.97 -6.14 -0.95
C GLY A 78 5.18 -6.12 0.36
N TRP A 79 4.76 -4.92 0.81
CA TRP A 79 3.89 -4.77 1.98
C TRP A 79 2.57 -5.54 1.85
N TYR A 80 1.95 -5.49 0.68
CA TYR A 80 0.71 -6.19 0.43
C TYR A 80 0.89 -7.71 0.55
N LEU A 81 1.96 -8.26 -0.02
CA LEU A 81 2.21 -9.71 -0.02
C LEU A 81 2.44 -10.26 1.38
N GLY A 82 3.15 -9.52 2.24
CA GLY A 82 3.29 -9.87 3.66
C GLY A 82 2.01 -9.56 4.45
N ASP A 83 1.88 -8.32 4.90
CA ASP A 83 0.88 -7.91 5.91
C ASP A 83 -0.40 -7.27 5.35
N GLY A 84 -0.53 -7.21 4.02
CA GLY A 84 -1.71 -6.61 3.39
C GLY A 84 -2.86 -7.57 3.11
N TRP A 85 -4.07 -7.02 2.99
CA TRP A 85 -5.20 -7.71 2.38
C TRP A 85 -6.17 -6.72 1.74
N ILE A 86 -6.98 -7.22 0.81
CA ILE A 86 -8.07 -6.45 0.24
C ILE A 86 -9.39 -7.02 0.78
N GLU A 87 -10.16 -6.14 1.40
CA GLU A 87 -11.52 -6.40 1.84
C GLU A 87 -12.50 -5.98 0.75
N THR A 88 -13.48 -6.84 0.47
CA THR A 88 -14.63 -6.49 -0.38
C THR A 88 -15.80 -6.12 0.50
N SER A 89 -16.19 -4.85 0.47
CA SER A 89 -17.38 -4.34 1.15
C SER A 89 -18.65 -4.55 0.30
N PRO A 90 -19.85 -4.53 0.92
CA PRO A 90 -21.12 -4.56 0.19
C PRO A 90 -21.16 -3.51 -0.92
N ARG A 91 -21.76 -3.87 -2.06
CA ARG A 91 -21.79 -3.07 -3.30
C ARG A 91 -20.45 -3.01 -4.06
N GLY A 92 -19.54 -3.95 -3.82
CA GLY A 92 -18.34 -4.16 -4.64
C GLY A 92 -17.25 -3.11 -4.43
N VAL A 93 -17.17 -2.52 -3.23
CA VAL A 93 -16.11 -1.55 -2.90
C VAL A 93 -14.92 -2.31 -2.32
N PHE A 94 -13.74 -2.10 -2.90
CA PHE A 94 -12.50 -2.71 -2.43
C PHE A 94 -11.74 -1.75 -1.51
N THR A 95 -11.28 -2.26 -0.36
CA THR A 95 -10.40 -1.54 0.56
C THR A 95 -9.13 -2.32 0.76
N LEU A 96 -7.99 -1.72 0.40
CA LEU A 96 -6.67 -2.24 0.76
C LEU A 96 -6.40 -1.87 2.21
N HIS A 97 -5.95 -2.86 2.98
CA HIS A 97 -5.53 -2.74 4.36
C HIS A 97 -4.10 -3.27 4.47
N ILE A 98 -3.23 -2.55 5.18
CA ILE A 98 -1.91 -3.02 5.60
C ILE A 98 -1.92 -3.06 7.12
N TYR A 99 -1.59 -4.22 7.70
CA TYR A 99 -1.42 -4.38 9.14
C TYR A 99 0.05 -4.17 9.51
N ASN A 100 0.33 -3.53 10.64
CA ASN A 100 1.70 -3.45 11.15
C ASN A 100 1.69 -3.18 12.67
N ASP A 101 2.81 -3.40 13.33
CA ASP A 101 2.98 -2.99 14.73
C ASP A 101 2.90 -1.45 14.85
N ALA A 102 2.23 -0.95 15.88
CA ALA A 102 2.06 0.50 16.07
C ALA A 102 3.36 1.20 16.50
N THR A 103 4.33 0.44 17.01
CA THR A 103 5.65 0.96 17.42
C THR A 103 6.51 1.40 16.24
N TYR A 104 6.31 0.80 15.06
CA TYR A 104 7.03 1.14 13.82
C TYR A 104 6.46 2.41 13.17
N THR A 105 6.57 3.56 13.84
CA THR A 105 5.89 4.80 13.44
C THR A 105 6.30 5.28 12.06
N ASP A 106 7.59 5.20 11.74
CA ASP A 106 8.14 5.69 10.49
C ASP A 106 7.74 4.80 9.31
N LEU A 107 7.72 3.48 9.52
CA LEU A 107 7.19 2.54 8.53
C LEU A 107 5.68 2.72 8.32
N ASN A 108 4.93 3.02 9.38
CA ASN A 108 3.50 3.30 9.26
C ASN A 108 3.24 4.60 8.48
N ASP A 109 4.05 5.63 8.69
CA ASP A 109 3.99 6.88 7.91
C ASP A 109 4.37 6.63 6.43
N ARG A 110 5.40 5.81 6.18
CA ARG A 110 5.80 5.39 4.83
C ARG A 110 4.69 4.63 4.11
N VAL A 111 4.03 3.67 4.76
CA VAL A 111 2.90 2.95 4.15
C VAL A 111 1.77 3.92 3.76
N GLU A 112 1.45 4.91 4.60
CA GLU A 112 0.48 5.93 4.22
C GLU A 112 0.92 6.76 3.01
N GLU A 113 2.21 7.11 2.92
CA GLU A 113 2.79 7.79 1.76
C GLU A 113 2.68 6.94 0.50
N LEU A 114 3.10 5.68 0.54
CA LEU A 114 3.00 4.74 -0.59
C LEU A 114 1.56 4.65 -1.11
N LEU A 115 0.59 4.54 -0.21
CA LEU A 115 -0.83 4.50 -0.59
C LEU A 115 -1.30 5.80 -1.26
N ARG A 116 -0.76 6.97 -0.88
CA ARG A 116 -1.07 8.26 -1.55
C ARG A 116 -0.38 8.38 -2.91
N LEU A 117 0.82 7.83 -3.07
CA LEU A 117 1.57 7.84 -4.33
C LEU A 117 0.94 6.89 -5.36
N VAL A 118 0.61 5.66 -4.95
CA VAL A 118 -0.04 4.66 -5.83
C VAL A 118 -1.47 5.04 -6.14
N LYS A 119 -2.17 5.69 -5.20
CA LYS A 119 -3.51 6.22 -5.40
C LYS A 119 -3.55 7.73 -5.12
N PRO A 120 -3.16 8.56 -6.12
CA PRO A 120 -3.17 10.01 -5.98
C PRO A 120 -4.50 10.56 -5.49
N GLY A 121 -4.48 11.46 -4.50
CA GLY A 121 -5.69 12.00 -3.88
C GLY A 121 -6.46 11.02 -2.99
N GLY A 122 -5.94 9.79 -2.82
CA GLY A 122 -6.38 8.86 -1.79
C GLY A 122 -6.20 9.44 -0.38
N ARG A 123 -7.05 8.98 0.52
CA ARG A 123 -7.01 9.37 1.94
C ARG A 123 -6.84 8.10 2.78
N PRO A 124 -5.61 7.57 2.90
CA PRO A 124 -5.33 6.51 3.85
C PRO A 124 -5.74 6.94 5.25
N HIS A 125 -6.26 6.00 6.03
CA HIS A 125 -6.58 6.23 7.42
C HIS A 125 -5.99 5.12 8.27
N ARG A 126 -5.40 5.52 9.40
CA ARG A 126 -4.82 4.63 10.39
C ARG A 126 -5.83 4.35 11.49
N ARG A 127 -5.94 3.08 11.89
CA ARG A 127 -6.68 2.64 13.07
C ARG A 127 -5.75 1.90 14.00
N LEU A 128 -5.64 2.38 15.24
CA LEU A 128 -4.87 1.70 16.29
C LEU A 128 -5.76 0.69 17.02
N ARG A 129 -5.23 -0.50 17.29
CA ARG A 129 -5.90 -1.53 18.06
C ARG A 129 -4.88 -2.41 18.77
N ASN A 130 -4.91 -2.43 20.10
CA ASN A 130 -4.13 -3.37 20.93
C ASN A 130 -2.62 -3.43 20.58
N GLY A 131 -1.97 -2.28 20.39
CA GLY A 131 -0.54 -2.22 20.07
C GLY A 131 -0.19 -2.41 18.59
N SER A 132 -1.18 -2.70 17.73
CA SER A 132 -1.01 -2.68 16.28
C SER A 132 -1.76 -1.55 15.61
N CYS A 133 -1.44 -1.32 14.36
CA CYS A 133 -2.16 -0.40 13.51
C CYS A 133 -2.61 -1.08 12.21
N THR A 134 -3.70 -0.58 11.64
CA THR A 134 -4.14 -0.92 10.30
C THR A 134 -4.27 0.35 9.50
N ILE A 135 -3.62 0.40 8.35
CA ILE A 135 -3.65 1.54 7.42
C ILE A 135 -4.49 1.11 6.22
N SER A 136 -5.56 1.87 5.97
CA SER A 136 -6.58 1.43 5.01
C SER A 136 -6.96 2.52 4.03
N VAL A 137 -7.21 2.15 2.77
CA VAL A 137 -7.70 3.07 1.73
C VAL A 137 -8.61 2.35 0.73
N GLY A 138 -9.77 2.93 0.47
CA GLY A 138 -10.74 2.41 -0.49
C GLY A 138 -10.41 2.80 -1.94
N TRP A 139 -10.50 1.84 -2.86
CA TRP A 139 -10.42 2.06 -4.30
C TRP A 139 -10.91 0.84 -5.08
N ASN A 140 -11.82 1.03 -6.03
CA ASN A 140 -12.36 -0.09 -6.82
C ASN A 140 -11.32 -0.76 -7.72
N HIS A 141 -10.17 -0.11 -7.97
CA HIS A 141 -9.11 -0.62 -8.83
C HIS A 141 -7.97 -1.31 -8.08
N TRP A 142 -8.09 -1.53 -6.76
CA TRP A 142 -7.10 -2.35 -6.04
C TRP A 142 -6.91 -3.74 -6.67
N PRO A 143 -7.96 -4.47 -7.10
CA PRO A 143 -7.77 -5.75 -7.79
C PRO A 143 -7.04 -5.63 -9.14
N CYS A 144 -7.09 -4.48 -9.81
CA CYS A 144 -6.33 -4.26 -11.05
C CYS A 144 -4.82 -4.17 -10.79
N LEU A 145 -4.42 -3.66 -9.63
CA LEU A 145 -3.02 -3.52 -9.24
C LEU A 145 -2.50 -4.67 -8.39
N LEU A 146 -3.40 -5.39 -7.73
CA LEU A 146 -3.09 -6.49 -6.83
C LEU A 146 -3.96 -7.69 -7.25
N PRO A 147 -3.72 -8.27 -8.44
CA PRO A 147 -4.48 -9.42 -8.95
C PRO A 147 -4.28 -10.67 -8.09
N GLN A 148 -3.30 -10.63 -7.18
CA GLN A 148 -3.16 -11.55 -6.08
C GLN A 148 -4.37 -11.53 -5.12
N HIS A 149 -5.35 -10.62 -5.23
CA HIS A 149 -6.57 -10.66 -4.42
C HIS A 149 -7.39 -11.93 -4.67
N GLY A 150 -7.98 -12.49 -3.60
CA GLY A 150 -8.85 -13.66 -3.68
C GLY A 150 -9.30 -14.13 -2.28
N PRO A 151 -10.30 -15.04 -2.21
CA PRO A 151 -10.79 -15.56 -0.94
C PRO A 151 -9.74 -16.43 -0.23
N GLY A 152 -9.83 -16.52 1.09
CA GLY A 152 -8.94 -17.36 1.92
C GLY A 152 -7.54 -16.76 2.15
N ARG A 153 -6.67 -17.53 2.81
CA ARG A 153 -5.31 -17.07 3.14
C ARG A 153 -4.44 -17.08 1.89
N LYS A 154 -3.54 -16.10 1.75
CA LYS A 154 -2.67 -15.97 0.57
C LYS A 154 -1.84 -17.23 0.28
N HIS A 155 -1.34 -17.90 1.31
CA HIS A 155 -0.51 -19.10 1.16
C HIS A 155 -1.30 -20.39 0.87
N GLU A 156 -2.64 -20.34 0.90
CA GLU A 156 -3.52 -21.48 0.60
C GLU A 156 -4.04 -21.41 -0.85
N ARG A 157 -3.58 -20.45 -1.66
CA ARG A 157 -4.06 -20.22 -3.03
C ARG A 157 -2.92 -19.88 -3.99
N VAL A 158 -3.18 -20.08 -5.28
CA VAL A 158 -2.29 -19.61 -6.36
C VAL A 158 -2.35 -18.09 -6.39
N LEU A 159 -1.19 -17.45 -6.47
CA LEU A 159 -1.05 -16.00 -6.50
C LEU A 159 -0.50 -15.64 -7.87
N PRO A 160 -1.31 -15.09 -8.79
CA PRO A 160 -0.78 -14.66 -10.09
C PRO A 160 0.23 -13.53 -9.86
N MET A 161 1.31 -13.51 -10.63
CA MET A 161 2.16 -12.33 -10.83
C MET A 161 2.08 -12.04 -12.31
N GLU A 162 1.44 -10.93 -12.67
CA GLU A 162 1.33 -10.55 -14.08
C GLU A 162 2.67 -10.03 -14.60
N ASP A 163 2.95 -10.24 -15.88
CA ASP A 163 4.24 -9.86 -16.50
C ASP A 163 4.61 -8.39 -16.23
N TRP A 164 3.63 -7.49 -16.30
CA TRP A 164 3.86 -6.07 -16.02
C TRP A 164 4.21 -5.80 -14.55
N GLN A 165 3.67 -6.59 -13.60
CA GLN A 165 4.04 -6.45 -12.18
C GLN A 165 5.49 -6.85 -12.00
N TRP A 166 5.90 -7.96 -12.63
CA TRP A 166 7.27 -8.42 -12.56
C TRP A 166 8.23 -7.43 -13.24
N GLN A 167 7.87 -6.85 -14.39
CA GLN A 167 8.66 -5.79 -15.03
C GLN A 167 8.85 -4.57 -14.12
N VAL A 168 7.87 -4.21 -13.28
CA VAL A 168 8.06 -3.15 -12.27
C VAL A 168 9.06 -3.59 -11.20
N VAL A 169 8.97 -4.83 -10.72
CA VAL A 169 9.94 -5.41 -9.76
C VAL A 169 11.35 -5.44 -10.37
N GLU A 170 11.52 -5.80 -11.63
CA GLU A 170 12.83 -5.80 -12.31
C GLU A 170 13.45 -4.40 -12.39
N ARG A 171 12.62 -3.37 -12.60
CA ARG A 171 13.07 -1.97 -12.58
C ARG A 171 13.34 -1.45 -11.16
N ARG A 172 12.64 -1.99 -10.15
CA ARG A 172 12.60 -1.51 -8.77
C ARG A 172 12.76 -2.65 -7.73
N PRO A 173 13.81 -3.49 -7.84
CA PRO A 173 13.90 -4.69 -7.00
C PRO A 173 14.18 -4.33 -5.55
N GLY A 174 14.96 -3.28 -5.29
CA GLY A 174 15.24 -2.79 -3.94
C GLY A 174 13.98 -2.32 -3.21
N ASP A 175 13.08 -1.62 -3.91
CA ASP A 175 11.82 -1.13 -3.35
C ASP A 175 10.87 -2.29 -3.03
N PHE A 176 10.76 -3.27 -3.94
CA PHE A 176 10.01 -4.49 -3.68
C PHE A 176 10.53 -5.27 -2.46
N LEU A 177 11.85 -5.46 -2.38
CA LEU A 177 12.50 -6.10 -1.24
C LEU A 177 12.28 -5.31 0.05
N ARG A 178 12.32 -3.98 0.00
CA ARG A 178 12.03 -3.11 1.15
C ARG A 178 10.65 -3.40 1.72
N GLY A 179 9.62 -3.48 0.86
CA GLY A 179 8.28 -3.84 1.28
C GLY A 179 8.20 -5.22 1.94
N LEU A 180 8.82 -6.24 1.32
CA LEU A 180 8.82 -7.62 1.85
C LEU A 180 9.54 -7.75 3.20
N PHE A 181 10.73 -7.15 3.34
CA PHE A 181 11.52 -7.23 4.56
C PHE A 181 10.96 -6.34 5.69
N HIS A 182 10.30 -5.23 5.35
CA HIS A 182 9.62 -4.41 6.35
C HIS A 182 8.29 -4.99 6.84
N SER A 183 7.60 -5.80 6.03
CA SER A 183 6.48 -6.60 6.53
C SER A 183 6.96 -7.84 7.30
N ASP A 184 7.45 -8.86 6.58
CA ASP A 184 7.69 -10.22 7.09
C ASP A 184 9.19 -10.51 7.36
N GLY A 185 10.05 -9.50 7.24
CA GLY A 185 11.47 -9.62 7.50
C GLY A 185 11.87 -9.35 8.94
N ALA A 186 13.02 -9.88 9.36
CA ALA A 186 13.64 -9.57 10.63
C ALA A 186 15.15 -9.39 10.44
N ARG A 187 15.67 -8.25 10.91
CA ARG A 187 17.10 -8.00 11.00
C ARG A 187 17.57 -8.33 12.41
N VAL A 188 18.33 -9.40 12.56
CA VAL A 188 18.77 -9.90 13.86
C VAL A 188 20.28 -9.79 14.01
N ALA A 189 20.74 -9.42 15.20
CA ALA A 189 22.12 -9.60 15.60
C ALA A 189 22.30 -11.04 16.08
N ASN A 190 23.07 -11.82 15.34
CA ASN A 190 23.38 -13.20 15.69
C ASN A 190 24.83 -13.28 16.19
N TRP A 191 25.15 -14.29 16.97
CA TRP A 191 26.51 -14.51 17.47
C TRP A 191 26.87 -15.99 17.41
N ALA A 192 28.14 -16.27 17.16
CA ALA A 192 28.69 -17.62 17.20
C ALA A 192 30.10 -17.61 17.80
N THR A 193 30.49 -18.70 18.43
CA THR A 193 31.87 -18.89 18.90
C THR A 193 32.61 -19.82 17.94
N ARG A 194 33.88 -19.51 17.67
CA ARG A 194 34.78 -20.38 16.90
C ARG A 194 36.14 -20.40 17.59
N THR A 195 36.67 -21.60 17.83
CA THR A 195 38.04 -21.76 18.31
C THR A 195 39.01 -21.50 17.16
N VAL A 196 39.88 -20.52 17.31
CA VAL A 196 40.92 -20.16 16.34
C VAL A 196 42.24 -20.09 17.11
N ALA A 197 43.21 -20.92 16.71
CA ALA A 197 44.52 -21.03 17.37
C ALA A 197 44.44 -21.30 18.89
N GLY A 198 43.48 -22.13 19.33
CA GLY A 198 43.30 -22.49 20.74
C GLY A 198 42.45 -21.50 21.55
N GLU A 199 42.12 -20.32 21.00
CA GLU A 199 41.28 -19.32 21.67
C GLU A 199 39.85 -19.34 21.13
N THR A 200 38.86 -19.35 22.03
CA THR A 200 37.44 -19.23 21.67
C THR A 200 37.12 -17.77 21.35
N LYS A 201 36.91 -17.44 20.07
CA LYS A 201 36.49 -16.10 19.63
C LYS A 201 35.00 -16.06 19.39
N ARG A 202 34.32 -15.05 19.94
CA ARG A 202 32.92 -14.70 19.63
C ARG A 202 32.88 -13.80 18.40
N TYR A 203 32.01 -14.13 17.46
CA TYR A 203 31.75 -13.37 16.24
C TYR A 203 30.29 -12.96 16.24
N ASP A 204 30.04 -11.66 16.28
CA ASP A 204 28.72 -11.10 16.07
C ASP A 204 28.53 -10.81 14.57
N TYR A 205 27.41 -11.24 14.01
CA TYR A 205 27.06 -11.03 12.60
C TYR A 205 25.58 -10.68 12.49
N ALA A 206 25.30 -9.60 11.75
CA ALA A 206 23.94 -9.27 11.37
C ALA A 206 23.42 -10.30 10.36
N ARG A 207 22.12 -10.57 10.40
CA ARG A 207 21.41 -11.42 9.46
C ARG A 207 20.04 -10.82 9.18
N TRP A 208 19.65 -10.83 7.92
CA TRP A 208 18.25 -10.68 7.53
C TRP A 208 17.61 -12.05 7.35
N GLN A 209 16.38 -12.20 7.85
CA GLN A 209 15.54 -13.35 7.59
C GLN A 209 14.20 -12.87 7.06
N PHE A 210 13.72 -13.48 5.98
CA PHE A 210 12.37 -13.29 5.46
C PHE A 210 11.60 -14.59 5.65
N VAL A 211 10.44 -14.51 6.30
CA VAL A 211 9.63 -15.69 6.65
C VAL A 211 8.24 -15.55 6.04
N ASN A 212 7.87 -16.47 5.15
CA ASN A 212 6.53 -16.50 4.58
C ASN A 212 6.10 -17.96 4.35
N ARG A 213 4.80 -18.23 4.37
CA ARG A 213 4.25 -19.59 4.12
C ARG A 213 3.98 -19.87 2.65
N SER A 214 3.93 -18.84 1.82
CA SER A 214 3.68 -19.00 0.38
C SER A 214 4.99 -19.25 -0.35
N GLU A 215 5.12 -20.39 -1.01
CA GLU A 215 6.31 -20.70 -1.83
C GLU A 215 6.47 -19.70 -2.98
N GLN A 216 5.36 -19.22 -3.56
CA GLN A 216 5.39 -18.19 -4.61
C GLN A 216 5.98 -16.87 -4.10
N ILE A 217 5.58 -16.41 -2.90
CA ILE A 217 6.14 -15.18 -2.31
C ILE A 217 7.61 -15.36 -1.97
N LEU A 218 8.01 -16.55 -1.51
CA LEU A 218 9.42 -16.85 -1.24
C LEU A 218 10.24 -16.87 -2.53
N GLY A 219 9.70 -17.44 -3.61
CA GLY A 219 10.30 -17.41 -4.95
C GLY A 219 10.49 -15.97 -5.46
N TRP A 220 9.45 -15.14 -5.42
CA TRP A 220 9.58 -13.74 -5.83
C TRP A 220 10.58 -12.95 -4.98
N CYS A 221 10.68 -13.25 -3.69
CA CYS A 221 11.69 -12.67 -2.82
C CYS A 221 13.11 -13.08 -3.26
N THR A 222 13.34 -14.37 -3.54
CA THR A 222 14.66 -14.85 -3.97
C THR A 222 15.04 -14.35 -5.35
N ASP A 223 14.10 -14.35 -6.29
CA ASP A 223 14.31 -13.82 -7.64
C ASP A 223 14.68 -12.33 -7.59
N ALA A 224 14.01 -11.55 -6.72
CA ALA A 224 14.34 -10.15 -6.52
C ALA A 224 15.69 -9.94 -5.81
N LEU A 225 16.09 -10.83 -4.89
CA LEU A 225 17.43 -10.81 -4.29
C LEU A 225 18.52 -11.11 -5.31
N ASP A 226 18.26 -12.03 -6.26
CA ASP A 226 19.18 -12.36 -7.34
C ASP A 226 19.37 -11.18 -8.30
N LEU A 227 18.32 -10.42 -8.61
CA LEU A 227 18.39 -9.20 -9.43
C LEU A 227 19.32 -8.12 -8.86
N VAL A 228 19.50 -8.10 -7.53
CA VAL A 228 20.39 -7.14 -6.83
C VAL A 228 21.67 -7.79 -6.32
N GLU A 229 21.95 -9.01 -6.78
CA GLU A 229 23.15 -9.78 -6.46
C GLU A 229 23.37 -9.97 -4.95
N VAL A 230 22.29 -10.08 -4.16
CA VAL A 230 22.36 -10.32 -2.71
C VAL A 230 22.34 -11.83 -2.46
N PRO A 231 23.45 -12.44 -1.97
CA PRO A 231 23.49 -13.87 -1.74
C PRO A 231 22.56 -14.28 -0.61
N TRP A 232 21.66 -15.21 -0.88
CA TRP A 232 20.70 -15.73 0.07
C TRP A 232 20.83 -17.24 0.21
N ARG A 233 20.22 -17.77 1.28
CA ARG A 233 20.09 -19.20 1.50
C ARG A 233 18.70 -19.53 2.00
N ARG A 234 18.14 -20.64 1.50
CA ARG A 234 16.99 -21.30 2.10
C ARG A 234 17.41 -21.94 3.43
N SER A 235 17.16 -21.26 4.55
CA SER A 235 17.58 -21.71 5.89
C SER A 235 16.51 -22.54 6.61
N GLY A 236 15.36 -22.72 5.99
CA GLY A 236 14.27 -23.55 6.48
C GLY A 236 13.15 -23.60 5.43
N ARG A 237 12.13 -24.43 5.68
CA ARG A 237 11.00 -24.60 4.76
C ARG A 237 10.32 -23.28 4.39
N TRP A 238 10.26 -22.34 5.34
CA TRP A 238 9.53 -21.08 5.20
C TRP A 238 10.44 -19.85 5.29
N THR A 239 11.77 -20.03 5.21
CA THR A 239 12.73 -18.99 5.60
C THR A 239 13.83 -18.81 4.55
N VAL A 240 13.95 -17.59 4.07
CA VAL A 240 15.10 -17.10 3.29
C VAL A 240 15.99 -16.29 4.23
N SER A 241 17.29 -16.57 4.25
CA SER A 241 18.25 -15.85 5.08
C SER A 241 19.34 -15.21 4.23
N VAL A 242 19.64 -13.94 4.49
CA VAL A 242 20.82 -13.23 3.99
C VAL A 242 21.78 -13.07 5.16
N SER A 243 22.94 -13.73 5.08
CA SER A 243 23.87 -13.87 6.21
C SER A 243 25.31 -13.54 5.88
N THR A 244 25.66 -13.34 4.61
CA THR A 244 27.00 -12.89 4.24
C THR A 244 27.14 -11.41 4.62
N ARG A 245 28.31 -11.00 5.12
CA ARG A 245 28.52 -9.60 5.53
C ARG A 245 28.24 -8.63 4.37
N ALA A 246 28.71 -8.97 3.16
CA ALA A 246 28.46 -8.18 1.95
C ALA A 246 26.97 -8.16 1.57
N GLY A 247 26.29 -9.32 1.60
CA GLY A 247 24.86 -9.39 1.27
C GLY A 247 23.99 -8.62 2.27
N VAL A 248 24.31 -8.69 3.56
CA VAL A 248 23.60 -7.92 4.60
C VAL A 248 23.82 -6.43 4.42
N ALA A 249 25.06 -5.98 4.17
CA ALA A 249 25.34 -4.57 3.92
C ALA A 249 24.61 -4.07 2.66
N ARG A 250 24.64 -4.86 1.57
CA ARG A 250 23.93 -4.53 0.33
C ARG A 250 22.42 -4.46 0.55
N LEU A 251 21.86 -5.41 1.30
CA LEU A 251 20.43 -5.40 1.60
C LEU A 251 20.08 -4.21 2.51
N ASP A 252 20.89 -3.88 3.51
CA ASP A 252 20.70 -2.71 4.38
C ASP A 252 20.67 -1.40 3.57
N GLU A 253 21.54 -1.24 2.56
CA GLU A 253 21.51 -0.09 1.64
C GLU A 253 20.19 -0.01 0.86
N LEU A 254 19.69 -1.16 0.41
CA LEU A 254 18.50 -1.25 -0.44
C LEU A 254 17.19 -1.11 0.33
N VAL A 255 17.10 -1.70 1.53
CA VAL A 255 15.86 -1.74 2.33
C VAL A 255 15.82 -0.73 3.46
N GLY A 256 16.98 -0.24 3.90
CA GLY A 256 17.08 0.66 5.05
C GLY A 256 16.83 -0.04 6.40
N PRO A 257 16.82 0.73 7.50
CA PRO A 257 16.50 0.20 8.82
C PRO A 257 15.02 -0.14 8.94
N LYS A 258 14.72 -1.21 9.69
CA LYS A 258 13.36 -1.53 10.11
C LYS A 258 13.07 -0.79 11.43
N SER A 259 12.25 0.26 11.39
CA SER A 259 12.04 1.23 12.48
C SER A 259 10.59 1.57 12.77
#